data_AF-A0A8B6GNL7-F1
#
_entry.id   AF-A0A8B6GNL7-F1
#
_cell.length_a   1.000
_cell.length_b   1.000
_cell.length_c   1.000
_cell.angle_alpha   90.00
_cell.angle_beta   90.00
_cell.angle_gamma   90.00
#
_symmetry.space_group_name_H-M   'P 1'
#
loop_
_entity.id
_entity.type
_entity.pdbx_description
1 polymer ?
#
loop_
_entity_poly.entity_id
_entity_poly.type
_entity_poly.pdbx_seq_one_letter_code
_entity_poly.pdbx_strand_id
1 'polypeptide(L)'
;MASLPQSDEILLCTKDTPLDVIEIFWRRALFAESKKVYCLVNVDLLNYEVSDKAEVSLDRHMQSANEKGIPYQLVVFCGSENEFKSRMVAAIDSYRRLRLQMKDESHVKSYLSKQLCTETAITSKHALCVDIEKSSVRVVKSVRAGLGKTLFVKNMKAALDNKRKEEKLNCDDHCLVTISIYGKCLLLDDVAEILLDQTQIHMPEYGRIFHIDIAHEVEEGLDLFLFQLIVLGCVTHRSGHVWRKSAMDYFIVESMPLLDKAVKTDMNQLKCLSQCMNIFPDIMCRSPVECLRILSNQELPG
;
A
#
# COMPACT_ATOMS: atom_id res chain seq x y z
N MET A 1 0.27 -14.56 15.03
CA MET A 1 0.34 -13.10 14.73
C MET A 1 -0.92 -12.75 13.94
N ALA A 2 -1.47 -11.54 14.11
CA ALA A 2 -2.59 -11.10 13.28
C ALA A 2 -2.15 -10.97 11.82
N SER A 3 -3.02 -11.31 10.88
CA SER A 3 -2.79 -11.12 9.44
C SER A 3 -2.96 -9.66 9.06
N LEU A 4 -2.48 -9.28 7.87
CA LEU A 4 -2.87 -8.01 7.24
C LEU A 4 -4.40 -7.90 7.10
N PRO A 5 -4.95 -6.69 7.18
CA PRO A 5 -6.37 -6.46 7.00
C PRO A 5 -6.80 -6.78 5.56
N GLN A 6 -8.02 -7.27 5.42
CA GLN A 6 -8.64 -7.49 4.12
C GLN A 6 -9.34 -6.24 3.61
N SER A 7 -9.62 -6.21 2.31
CA SER A 7 -10.27 -5.09 1.63
C SER A 7 -11.68 -4.78 2.11
N ASP A 8 -12.35 -5.73 2.77
CA ASP A 8 -13.67 -5.53 3.38
C ASP A 8 -13.60 -4.90 4.78
N GLU A 9 -12.43 -4.95 5.44
CA GLU A 9 -12.21 -4.43 6.79
C GLU A 9 -11.91 -2.93 6.79
N ILE A 10 -11.27 -2.41 5.74
CA ILE A 10 -10.83 -1.01 5.67
C ILE A 10 -11.42 -0.33 4.45
N LEU A 11 -12.18 0.74 4.67
CA LEU A 11 -12.62 1.65 3.62
C LEU A 11 -11.85 2.97 3.75
N LEU A 12 -11.10 3.30 2.70
CA LEU A 12 -10.35 4.56 2.59
C LEU A 12 -11.18 5.55 1.79
N CYS A 13 -11.71 6.57 2.44
CA CYS A 13 -12.55 7.58 1.79
C CYS A 13 -11.73 8.57 0.97
N THR A 14 -12.36 9.00 -0.11
CA THR A 14 -11.93 10.08 -1.00
C THR A 14 -13.11 11.02 -1.24
N LYS A 15 -12.86 12.17 -1.89
CA LYS A 15 -13.91 13.14 -2.26
C LYS A 15 -15.00 12.54 -3.17
N ASP A 16 -14.62 11.52 -3.94
CA ASP A 16 -15.47 10.84 -4.91
C ASP A 16 -16.13 9.57 -4.36
N THR A 17 -15.93 9.25 -3.06
CA THR A 17 -16.52 8.04 -2.48
C THR A 17 -18.05 8.15 -2.45
N PRO A 18 -18.78 7.24 -3.11
CA PRO A 18 -20.23 7.33 -3.21
C PRO A 18 -20.90 6.76 -1.94
N LEU A 19 -22.16 7.17 -1.71
CA LEU A 19 -22.91 6.83 -0.50
C LEU A 19 -23.17 5.32 -0.37
N ASP A 20 -23.45 4.63 -1.47
CA ASP A 20 -23.73 3.20 -1.52
C ASP A 20 -22.53 2.36 -1.00
N VAL A 21 -21.30 2.75 -1.36
CA VAL A 21 -20.08 2.11 -0.84
C VAL A 21 -19.98 2.25 0.68
N ILE A 22 -20.34 3.41 1.23
CA ILE A 22 -20.32 3.65 2.67
C ILE A 22 -21.44 2.88 3.38
N GLU A 23 -22.65 2.86 2.82
CA GLU A 23 -23.76 2.08 3.40
C GLU A 23 -23.47 0.58 3.42
N ILE A 24 -22.86 0.05 2.35
CA ILE A 24 -22.38 -1.34 2.29
C ILE A 24 -21.35 -1.58 3.39
N PHE A 25 -20.42 -0.65 3.59
CA PHE A 25 -19.41 -0.74 4.64
C PHE A 25 -20.05 -0.73 6.04
N TRP A 26 -21.01 0.14 6.32
CA TRP A 26 -21.79 0.13 7.57
C TRP A 26 -22.47 -1.19 7.85
N ARG A 27 -23.09 -1.78 6.82
CA ARG A 27 -23.74 -3.09 6.98
C ARG A 27 -22.73 -4.18 7.34
N ARG A 28 -21.57 -4.18 6.70
CA ARG A 28 -20.48 -5.11 7.02
C ARG A 28 -19.96 -4.86 8.44
N ALA A 29 -19.69 -3.61 8.80
CA ALA A 29 -19.11 -3.25 10.08
C ALA A 29 -20.00 -3.59 11.28
N LEU A 30 -21.32 -3.44 11.14
CA LEU A 30 -22.27 -3.53 12.25
C LEU A 30 -23.00 -4.87 12.33
N PHE A 31 -23.10 -5.61 11.22
CA PHE A 31 -23.85 -6.87 11.17
C PHE A 31 -23.03 -8.08 10.72
N ALA A 32 -21.72 -7.94 10.46
CA ALA A 32 -20.89 -9.11 10.20
C ALA A 32 -20.77 -9.98 11.45
N GLU A 33 -20.91 -11.29 11.28
CA GLU A 33 -20.69 -12.28 12.34
C GLU A 33 -19.20 -12.44 12.71
N SER A 34 -18.30 -11.86 11.91
CA SER A 34 -16.86 -11.91 12.14
C SER A 34 -16.45 -10.90 13.22
N LYS A 35 -15.60 -11.33 14.17
CA LYS A 35 -14.95 -10.47 15.18
C LYS A 35 -13.81 -9.62 14.62
N LYS A 36 -13.99 -9.10 13.39
CA LYS A 36 -13.03 -8.24 12.70
C LYS A 36 -13.17 -6.80 13.17
N VAL A 37 -12.12 -6.02 12.99
CA VAL A 37 -12.13 -4.57 13.24
C VAL A 37 -12.36 -3.87 11.91
N TYR A 38 -13.42 -3.08 11.83
CA TYR A 38 -13.74 -2.31 10.64
C TYR A 38 -13.25 -0.88 10.80
N CYS A 39 -12.50 -0.37 9.82
CA CYS A 39 -11.91 0.95 9.85
C CYS A 39 -12.42 1.80 8.67
N LEU A 40 -13.07 2.92 8.97
CA LEU A 40 -13.32 3.97 7.98
C LEU A 40 -12.24 5.05 8.12
N VAL A 41 -11.51 5.35 7.05
CA VAL A 41 -10.38 6.28 7.07
C VAL A 41 -10.66 7.47 6.17
N ASN A 42 -10.15 8.66 6.51
CA ASN A 42 -10.30 9.92 5.76
C ASN A 42 -11.74 10.39 5.60
N VAL A 43 -12.54 10.24 6.66
CA VAL A 43 -13.97 10.64 6.66
C VAL A 43 -14.17 12.13 6.41
N ASP A 44 -13.17 12.94 6.72
CA ASP A 44 -13.15 14.37 6.45
C ASP A 44 -13.11 14.71 4.95
N LEU A 45 -12.70 13.78 4.09
CA LEU A 45 -12.65 14.00 2.65
C LEU A 45 -14.01 13.80 1.96
N LEU A 46 -14.99 13.21 2.64
CA LEU A 46 -16.32 13.02 2.07
C LEU A 46 -16.99 14.36 1.79
N ASN A 47 -17.73 14.44 0.69
CA ASN A 47 -18.55 15.61 0.41
C ASN A 47 -19.71 15.74 1.42
N TYR A 48 -20.28 16.94 1.53
CA TYR A 48 -21.29 17.26 2.54
C TYR A 48 -22.53 16.36 2.44
N GLU A 49 -23.07 16.15 1.23
CA GLU A 49 -24.30 15.37 1.04
C GLU A 49 -24.12 13.89 1.40
N VAL A 50 -23.00 13.30 0.98
CA VAL A 50 -22.65 11.92 1.32
C VAL A 50 -22.39 11.80 2.81
N SER A 51 -21.68 12.76 3.40
CA SER A 51 -21.41 12.80 4.84
C SER A 51 -22.69 12.86 5.67
N ASP A 52 -23.65 13.70 5.28
CA ASP A 52 -24.94 13.84 5.97
C ASP A 52 -25.76 12.54 5.91
N LYS A 53 -25.95 11.99 4.70
CA LYS A 53 -26.72 10.76 4.52
C LYS A 53 -26.05 9.56 5.19
N ALA A 54 -24.73 9.49 5.12
CA ALA A 54 -23.98 8.41 5.76
C ALA A 54 -24.06 8.47 7.29
N GLU A 55 -24.12 9.66 7.90
CA GLU A 55 -24.35 9.84 9.33
C GLU A 55 -25.71 9.27 9.73
N VAL A 56 -26.78 9.73 9.08
CA VAL A 56 -28.15 9.27 9.35
C VAL A 56 -28.25 7.76 9.18
N SER A 57 -27.62 7.20 8.13
CA SER A 57 -27.62 5.76 7.94
C SER A 57 -26.78 5.03 9.00
N LEU A 58 -25.70 5.61 9.51
CA LEU A 58 -24.88 5.00 10.56
C LEU A 58 -25.68 4.88 11.86
N ASP A 59 -26.30 5.98 12.31
CA ASP A 59 -27.10 6.02 13.54
C ASP A 59 -28.25 4.97 13.49
N ARG A 60 -28.97 4.92 12.38
CA ARG A 60 -30.01 3.89 12.15
C ARG A 60 -29.48 2.46 12.27
N HIS A 61 -28.33 2.16 11.66
CA HIS A 61 -27.74 0.83 11.73
C HIS A 61 -27.20 0.52 13.13
N MET A 62 -26.61 1.49 13.84
CA MET A 62 -26.13 1.32 15.21
C MET A 62 -27.28 1.02 16.19
N GLN A 63 -28.39 1.75 16.07
CA GLN A 63 -29.60 1.48 16.86
C GLN A 63 -30.10 0.05 16.62
N SER A 64 -30.24 -0.37 15.36
CA SER A 64 -30.68 -1.74 15.04
C SER A 64 -29.70 -2.82 15.52
N ALA A 65 -28.39 -2.58 15.45
CA ALA A 65 -27.39 -3.50 15.97
C ALA A 65 -27.46 -3.61 17.50
N ASN A 66 -27.64 -2.49 18.19
CA ASN A 66 -27.80 -2.44 19.65
C ASN A 66 -29.07 -3.16 20.12
N GLU A 67 -30.20 -2.95 19.44
CA GLU A 67 -31.47 -3.65 19.72
C GLU A 67 -31.35 -5.17 19.58
N LYS A 68 -30.60 -5.62 18.57
CA LYS A 68 -30.33 -7.05 18.33
C LYS A 68 -29.22 -7.61 19.21
N GLY A 69 -28.56 -6.78 20.01
CA GLY A 69 -27.43 -7.18 20.86
C GLY A 69 -26.21 -7.66 20.07
N ILE A 70 -26.01 -7.17 18.85
CA ILE A 70 -24.91 -7.60 17.97
C ILE A 70 -23.65 -6.80 18.37
N PRO A 71 -22.58 -7.48 18.82
CA PRO A 71 -21.33 -6.79 19.12
C PRO A 71 -20.62 -6.41 17.82
N TYR A 72 -20.16 -5.15 17.72
CA TYR A 72 -19.39 -4.65 16.58
C TYR A 72 -18.15 -3.89 17.02
N GLN A 73 -17.17 -3.79 16.13
CA GLN A 73 -15.92 -3.06 16.32
C GLN A 73 -15.69 -2.14 15.12
N LEU A 74 -16.16 -0.90 15.25
CA LEU A 74 -15.99 0.13 14.24
C LEU A 74 -15.03 1.21 14.75
N VAL A 75 -14.02 1.53 13.94
CA VAL A 75 -13.06 2.62 14.17
C VAL A 75 -13.16 3.59 13.01
N VAL A 76 -13.22 4.88 13.33
CA VAL A 76 -13.31 5.94 12.32
C VAL A 76 -12.14 6.90 12.50
N PHE A 77 -11.41 7.15 11.41
CA PHE A 77 -10.27 8.07 11.38
C PHE A 77 -10.62 9.31 10.56
N CYS A 78 -10.26 10.46 11.13
CA CYS A 78 -10.41 11.77 10.55
C CYS A 78 -9.06 12.49 10.59
N GLY A 79 -8.73 13.23 9.54
CA GLY A 79 -7.60 14.16 9.57
C GLY A 79 -7.83 15.27 10.59
N SER A 80 -6.86 15.52 11.47
CA SER A 80 -6.94 16.56 12.51
C SER A 80 -7.08 17.97 11.94
N GLU A 81 -6.62 18.20 10.70
CA GLU A 81 -6.68 19.52 10.05
C GLU A 81 -8.09 19.87 9.54
N ASN A 82 -8.97 18.89 9.40
CA ASN A 82 -10.28 19.04 8.79
C ASN A 82 -11.44 18.66 9.74
N GLU A 83 -11.19 18.61 11.05
CA GLU A 83 -12.20 18.20 12.04
C GLU A 83 -13.52 18.99 11.93
N PHE A 84 -13.45 20.25 11.51
CA PHE A 84 -14.61 21.15 11.40
C PHE A 84 -15.30 21.13 10.03
N LYS A 85 -14.79 20.38 9.04
CA LYS A 85 -15.28 20.43 7.66
C LYS A 85 -16.31 19.35 7.31
N SER A 86 -16.40 18.28 8.11
CA SER A 86 -17.24 17.13 7.80
C SER A 86 -18.32 16.95 8.86
N ARG A 87 -19.57 16.85 8.42
CA ARG A 87 -20.72 16.65 9.30
C ARG A 87 -20.64 15.31 10.03
N MET A 88 -20.14 14.29 9.35
CA MET A 88 -19.91 12.96 9.94
C MET A 88 -18.94 13.04 11.11
N VAL A 89 -17.89 13.87 11.01
CA VAL A 89 -16.90 14.04 12.08
C VAL A 89 -17.54 14.66 13.32
N ALA A 90 -18.42 15.65 13.14
CA ALA A 90 -19.17 16.25 14.25
C ALA A 90 -20.11 15.23 14.92
N ALA A 91 -20.76 14.38 14.15
CA ALA A 91 -21.68 13.36 14.66
C ALA A 91 -20.98 12.29 15.51
N ILE A 92 -19.82 11.82 15.04
CA ILE A 92 -19.03 10.80 15.73
C ILE A 92 -18.17 11.36 16.86
N ASP A 93 -18.16 12.68 17.06
CA ASP A 93 -17.33 13.34 18.08
C ASP A 93 -17.67 12.86 19.51
N SER A 94 -18.94 12.52 19.75
CA SER A 94 -19.41 11.92 21.00
C SER A 94 -18.72 10.58 21.33
N TYR A 95 -18.17 9.89 20.33
CA TYR A 95 -17.42 8.63 20.45
C TYR A 95 -15.90 8.83 20.41
N ARG A 96 -15.41 10.08 20.37
CA ARG A 96 -13.99 10.39 20.25
C ARG A 96 -13.19 9.76 21.39
N ARG A 97 -12.15 8.99 21.02
CA ARG A 97 -11.17 8.45 21.96
C ARG A 97 -9.94 9.35 21.96
N LEU A 98 -9.56 9.86 23.13
CA LEU A 98 -8.51 10.87 23.27
C LEU A 98 -7.09 10.39 22.91
N ARG A 99 -6.80 9.09 22.98
CA ARG A 99 -5.48 8.53 22.64
C ARG A 99 -5.58 7.10 22.12
N LEU A 100 -5.09 6.87 20.91
CA LEU A 100 -4.65 5.55 20.47
C LEU A 100 -3.15 5.43 20.81
N GLN A 101 -2.76 4.33 21.45
CA GLN A 101 -1.34 4.03 21.64
C GLN A 101 -0.76 3.61 20.28
N MET A 102 -0.25 4.59 19.55
CA MET A 102 0.47 4.34 18.31
C MET A 102 1.74 3.55 18.63
N LYS A 103 1.98 2.50 17.85
CA LYS A 103 3.26 1.79 17.88
C LYS A 103 4.29 2.60 17.11
N ASP A 104 5.55 2.51 17.52
CA ASP A 104 6.64 3.17 16.82
C ASP A 104 6.80 2.63 15.40
N GLU A 105 7.37 3.45 14.51
CA GLU A 105 7.64 3.09 13.12
C GLU A 105 8.44 1.78 13.00
N SER A 106 9.40 1.56 13.89
CA SER A 106 10.21 0.33 13.93
C SER A 106 9.38 -0.93 14.19
N HIS A 107 8.36 -0.84 15.06
CA HIS A 107 7.44 -1.93 15.34
C HIS A 107 6.53 -2.21 14.14
N VAL A 108 6.03 -1.17 13.48
CA VAL A 108 5.21 -1.30 12.26
C VAL A 108 6.04 -1.92 11.13
N LYS A 109 7.27 -1.45 10.94
CA LYS A 109 8.21 -2.02 9.95
C LYS A 109 8.49 -3.49 10.23
N SER A 110 8.80 -3.86 11.47
CA SER A 110 9.01 -5.27 11.85
C SER A 110 7.77 -6.13 11.61
N TYR A 111 6.57 -5.61 11.92
CA TYR A 111 5.32 -6.30 11.66
C TYR A 111 5.11 -6.51 10.15
N LEU A 112 5.23 -5.46 9.34
CA LEU A 112 5.03 -5.53 7.90
C LEU A 112 6.08 -6.43 7.23
N SER A 113 7.35 -6.35 7.62
CA SER A 113 8.39 -7.26 7.11
C SER A 113 8.03 -8.72 7.37
N LYS A 114 7.51 -9.07 8.57
CA LYS A 114 7.10 -10.45 8.87
C LYS A 114 5.87 -10.91 8.08
N GLN A 115 4.94 -10.00 7.77
CA GLN A 115 3.74 -10.34 6.99
C GLN A 115 4.02 -10.43 5.49
N LEU A 116 4.95 -9.62 4.99
CA LEU A 116 5.24 -9.49 3.57
C LEU A 116 6.39 -10.41 3.11
N CYS A 117 7.26 -10.85 4.04
CA CYS A 117 8.30 -11.84 3.79
C CYS A 117 7.84 -13.24 4.17
N THR A 118 8.30 -14.23 3.40
CA THR A 118 7.94 -15.63 3.62
C THR A 118 9.18 -16.48 3.89
N GLU A 119 9.22 -17.14 5.05
CA GLU A 119 10.33 -18.02 5.42
C GLU A 119 10.26 -19.41 4.77
N THR A 120 9.09 -19.80 4.23
CA THR A 120 8.90 -21.11 3.63
C THR A 120 9.71 -21.30 2.35
N ALA A 121 9.86 -22.55 1.90
CA ALA A 121 10.44 -22.85 0.60
C ALA A 121 9.49 -22.35 -0.48
N ILE A 122 10.01 -21.54 -1.40
CA ILE A 122 9.24 -20.90 -2.45
C ILE A 122 9.69 -21.49 -3.77
N THR A 123 8.72 -21.97 -4.55
CA THR A 123 8.97 -22.55 -5.88
C THR A 123 9.25 -21.45 -6.89
N SER A 124 9.90 -21.77 -8.02
CA SER A 124 10.12 -20.81 -9.12
C SER A 124 8.83 -20.39 -9.84
N LYS A 125 7.67 -20.92 -9.41
CA LYS A 125 6.35 -20.39 -9.81
C LYS A 125 6.09 -19.01 -9.21
N HIS A 126 6.57 -18.72 -8.01
CA HIS A 126 6.41 -17.39 -7.41
C HIS A 126 7.50 -16.45 -7.91
N ALA A 127 7.13 -15.23 -8.28
CA ALA A 127 8.10 -14.22 -8.71
C ALA A 127 9.02 -13.77 -7.56
N LEU A 128 8.51 -13.78 -6.32
CA LEU A 128 9.24 -13.30 -5.16
C LEU A 128 10.44 -14.22 -4.76
N CYS A 129 10.59 -15.38 -5.41
CA CYS A 129 11.69 -16.30 -5.18
C CYS A 129 13.08 -15.70 -5.52
N VAL A 130 13.14 -14.58 -6.24
CA VAL A 130 14.38 -13.87 -6.57
C VAL A 130 14.76 -12.80 -5.54
N ASP A 131 13.84 -12.42 -4.66
CA ASP A 131 14.13 -11.48 -3.57
C ASP A 131 14.93 -12.18 -2.46
N ILE A 132 15.94 -11.49 -1.92
CA ILE A 132 16.87 -12.06 -0.96
C ILE A 132 16.20 -12.47 0.36
N GLU A 133 15.17 -11.72 0.79
CA GLU A 133 14.39 -12.01 2.00
C GLU A 133 13.05 -12.67 1.66
N LYS A 134 12.84 -13.04 0.38
CA LYS A 134 11.59 -13.58 -0.14
C LYS A 134 10.39 -12.68 0.22
N SER A 135 10.57 -11.38 0.06
CA SER A 135 9.49 -10.42 0.27
C SER A 135 8.60 -10.29 -0.95
N SER A 136 7.28 -10.25 -0.75
CA SER A 136 6.32 -9.97 -1.82
C SER A 136 6.36 -8.52 -2.31
N VAL A 137 7.06 -7.63 -1.60
CA VAL A 137 7.30 -6.24 -2.02
C VAL A 137 8.72 -5.81 -1.66
N ARG A 138 9.33 -5.02 -2.54
CA ARG A 138 10.61 -4.37 -2.27
C ARG A 138 10.57 -2.93 -2.74
N VAL A 139 10.83 -2.01 -1.82
CA VAL A 139 10.99 -0.60 -2.16
C VAL A 139 12.45 -0.34 -2.55
N VAL A 140 12.68 0.19 -3.75
CA VAL A 140 14.03 0.46 -4.28
C VAL A 140 14.22 1.97 -4.37
N LYS A 141 15.12 2.48 -3.54
CA LYS A 141 15.37 3.92 -3.36
C LYS A 141 16.80 4.27 -3.77
N SER A 142 17.06 5.55 -4.01
CA SER A 142 18.41 6.08 -4.26
C SER A 142 18.49 7.55 -3.92
N VAL A 143 19.62 8.04 -3.39
CA VAL A 143 19.79 9.49 -3.10
C VAL A 143 19.64 10.37 -4.33
N ARG A 144 20.02 9.87 -5.50
CA ARG A 144 19.94 10.58 -6.78
C ARG A 144 19.68 9.63 -7.95
N ALA A 145 19.31 10.18 -9.09
CA ALA A 145 19.15 9.43 -10.33
C ALA A 145 20.46 8.75 -10.79
N GLY A 146 20.34 7.70 -11.60
CA GLY A 146 21.49 7.01 -12.20
C GLY A 146 22.24 6.02 -11.29
N LEU A 147 21.75 5.74 -10.08
CA LEU A 147 22.39 4.79 -9.15
C LEU A 147 21.98 3.32 -9.35
N GLY A 148 21.30 2.99 -10.44
CA GLY A 148 21.01 1.58 -10.80
C GLY A 148 19.69 0.99 -10.26
N LYS A 149 18.72 1.82 -9.85
CA LYS A 149 17.38 1.35 -9.43
C LYS A 149 16.70 0.49 -10.50
N THR A 150 16.59 1.00 -11.73
CA THR A 150 16.03 0.25 -12.86
C THR A 150 16.88 -0.97 -13.25
N LEU A 151 18.21 -0.91 -13.03
CA LEU A 151 19.09 -2.07 -13.25
C LEU A 151 18.79 -3.19 -12.25
N PHE A 152 18.47 -2.87 -11.00
CA PHE A 152 18.02 -3.84 -10.01
C PHE A 152 16.77 -4.60 -10.49
N VAL A 153 15.77 -3.88 -11.01
CA VAL A 153 14.55 -4.50 -11.58
C VAL A 153 14.89 -5.46 -12.72
N LYS A 154 15.74 -5.03 -13.66
CA LYS A 154 16.20 -5.86 -14.79
C LYS A 154 16.93 -7.12 -14.32
N ASN A 155 17.76 -7.00 -13.28
CA ASN A 155 18.47 -8.14 -12.70
C ASN A 155 17.50 -9.13 -12.02
N MET A 156 16.47 -8.63 -11.32
CA MET A 156 15.44 -9.50 -10.72
C MET A 156 14.66 -10.26 -11.78
N LYS A 157 14.29 -9.59 -12.88
CA LYS A 157 13.66 -10.23 -14.05
C LYS A 157 14.54 -11.31 -14.65
N ALA A 158 15.81 -11.00 -14.94
CA ALA A 158 16.75 -11.98 -15.48
C ALA A 158 16.97 -13.18 -14.56
N ALA A 159 17.05 -12.95 -13.24
CA ALA A 159 17.16 -14.02 -12.26
C ALA A 159 15.91 -14.93 -12.26
N LEU A 160 14.72 -14.35 -12.40
CA LEU A 160 13.47 -15.10 -12.45
C LEU A 160 13.40 -15.97 -13.71
N ASP A 161 13.76 -15.40 -14.85
CA ASP A 161 13.80 -16.11 -16.13
C ASP A 161 14.78 -17.28 -16.09
N ASN A 162 15.96 -17.08 -15.50
CA ASN A 162 16.97 -18.13 -15.36
C ASN A 162 16.47 -19.28 -14.47
N LYS A 163 15.89 -18.98 -13.31
CA LYS A 163 15.31 -20.01 -12.42
C LYS A 163 14.21 -20.82 -13.10
N ARG A 164 13.33 -20.16 -13.85
CA ARG A 164 12.25 -20.83 -14.60
C ARG A 164 12.78 -21.72 -15.71
N LYS A 165 13.82 -21.28 -16.42
CA LYS A 165 14.51 -22.09 -17.43
C LYS A 165 15.18 -23.32 -16.83
N GLU A 166 15.86 -23.17 -15.70
CA GLU A 166 16.48 -24.29 -14.97
C GLU A 166 15.45 -25.35 -14.55
N GLU A 167 14.27 -24.92 -14.10
CA GLU A 167 13.15 -25.80 -13.75
C GLU A 167 12.28 -26.24 -14.93
N LYS A 168 12.63 -25.84 -16.17
CA LYS A 168 11.89 -26.15 -17.41
C LYS A 168 10.41 -25.74 -17.35
N LEU A 169 10.11 -24.64 -16.68
CA LEU A 169 8.78 -24.05 -16.63
C LEU A 169 8.48 -23.34 -17.94
N ASN A 170 7.34 -23.67 -18.56
CA ASN A 170 6.90 -23.06 -19.80
C ASN A 170 6.23 -21.71 -19.48
N CYS A 171 7.04 -20.67 -19.27
CA CYS A 171 6.54 -19.34 -18.95
C CYS A 171 6.57 -18.42 -20.17
N ASP A 172 5.48 -17.69 -20.39
CA ASP A 172 5.44 -16.59 -21.34
C ASP A 172 6.47 -15.51 -20.95
N ASP A 173 6.98 -14.76 -21.94
CA ASP A 173 7.93 -13.66 -21.74
C ASP A 173 7.35 -12.49 -20.89
N HIS A 174 6.04 -12.48 -20.67
CA HIS A 174 5.28 -11.44 -19.96
C HIS A 174 5.32 -11.56 -18.42
N CYS A 175 6.48 -11.86 -17.84
CA CYS A 175 6.62 -11.92 -16.38
C CYS A 175 7.04 -10.59 -15.73
N LEU A 176 7.22 -9.52 -16.50
CA LEU A 176 7.43 -8.14 -16.00
C LEU A 176 6.31 -7.23 -16.50
N VAL A 177 5.59 -6.59 -15.57
CA VAL A 177 4.59 -5.55 -15.84
C VAL A 177 5.10 -4.26 -15.24
N THR A 178 5.38 -3.25 -16.07
CA THR A 178 5.83 -1.93 -15.61
C THR A 178 4.67 -0.94 -15.61
N ILE A 179 4.48 -0.27 -14.48
CA ILE A 179 3.47 0.76 -14.26
C ILE A 179 4.20 2.02 -13.90
N SER A 180 4.26 2.95 -14.84
CA SER A 180 4.91 4.24 -14.64
C SER A 180 3.90 5.28 -14.19
N ILE A 181 4.17 5.91 -13.06
CA ILE A 181 3.29 6.89 -12.42
C ILE A 181 3.95 8.26 -12.53
N TYR A 182 3.23 9.19 -13.16
CA TYR A 182 3.68 10.55 -13.43
C TYR A 182 2.66 11.57 -12.90
N GLY A 183 3.08 12.84 -12.87
CA GLY A 183 2.26 13.96 -12.40
C GLY A 183 2.35 14.16 -10.88
N LYS A 184 1.75 15.25 -10.41
CA LYS A 184 1.79 15.63 -8.99
C LYS A 184 0.82 14.84 -8.11
N CYS A 185 -0.35 14.53 -8.66
CA CYS A 185 -1.41 13.83 -7.96
C CYS A 185 -1.65 12.48 -8.63
N LEU A 186 -1.48 11.41 -7.87
CA LEU A 186 -1.82 10.05 -8.32
C LEU A 186 -3.33 9.86 -8.25
N LEU A 187 -3.95 9.58 -9.39
CA LEU A 187 -5.35 9.15 -9.48
C LEU A 187 -5.42 7.62 -9.45
N LEU A 188 -6.15 7.07 -8.47
CA LEU A 188 -6.26 5.61 -8.30
C LEU A 188 -6.91 4.93 -9.50
N ASP A 189 -7.84 5.62 -10.16
CA ASP A 189 -8.56 5.09 -11.31
C ASP A 189 -7.63 4.84 -12.50
N ASP A 190 -6.76 5.79 -12.84
CA ASP A 190 -5.77 5.64 -13.91
C ASP A 190 -4.87 4.42 -13.68
N VAL A 191 -4.43 4.22 -12.42
CA VAL A 191 -3.59 3.06 -12.08
C VAL A 191 -4.39 1.77 -12.11
N ALA A 192 -5.66 1.79 -11.70
CA ALA A 192 -6.54 0.64 -11.78
C ALA A 192 -6.79 0.24 -13.24
N GLU A 193 -6.99 1.19 -14.15
CA GLU A 193 -7.11 0.94 -15.59
C GLU A 193 -5.85 0.29 -16.15
N ILE A 194 -4.66 0.83 -15.85
CA ILE A 194 -3.39 0.21 -16.27
C ILE A 194 -3.26 -1.22 -15.73
N LEU A 195 -3.55 -1.44 -14.44
CA LEU A 195 -3.49 -2.77 -13.83
C LEU A 195 -4.47 -3.74 -14.50
N LEU A 196 -5.69 -3.29 -14.78
CA LEU A 196 -6.71 -4.10 -15.44
C LEU A 196 -6.29 -4.45 -16.87
N ASP A 197 -5.89 -3.47 -17.69
CA ASP A 197 -5.49 -3.68 -19.08
C ASP A 197 -4.29 -4.63 -19.22
N GLN A 198 -3.27 -4.45 -18.36
CA GLN A 198 -2.06 -5.27 -18.39
C GLN A 198 -2.26 -6.69 -17.86
N THR A 199 -3.37 -6.96 -17.14
CA THR A 199 -3.60 -8.26 -16.50
C THR A 199 -4.84 -9.00 -16.98
N GLN A 200 -5.77 -8.35 -17.67
CA GLN A 200 -6.98 -8.98 -18.22
C GLN A 200 -6.66 -10.02 -19.30
N ILE A 201 -5.61 -9.80 -20.09
CA ILE A 201 -5.29 -10.61 -21.26
C ILE A 201 -4.63 -11.95 -20.87
N HIS A 202 -3.99 -12.00 -19.70
CA HIS A 202 -3.25 -13.17 -19.23
C HIS A 202 -3.59 -13.48 -17.78
N MET A 203 -4.19 -14.65 -17.55
CA MET A 203 -4.23 -15.29 -16.22
C MET A 203 -2.98 -16.16 -16.10
N PRO A 204 -1.86 -15.64 -15.57
CA PRO A 204 -0.60 -16.36 -15.67
C PRO A 204 -0.62 -17.54 -14.69
N GLU A 205 -0.14 -18.69 -15.14
CA GLU A 205 0.09 -19.86 -14.29
C GLU A 205 1.21 -19.61 -13.25
N TYR A 206 1.99 -18.54 -13.44
CA TYR A 206 3.14 -18.17 -12.65
C TYR A 206 3.06 -16.71 -12.19
N GLY A 207 3.70 -16.39 -11.06
CA GLY A 207 3.76 -15.03 -10.55
C GLY A 207 4.47 -14.06 -11.50
N ARG A 208 4.14 -12.78 -11.41
CA ARG A 208 4.76 -11.71 -12.20
C ARG A 208 5.53 -10.75 -11.30
N ILE A 209 6.50 -10.07 -11.88
CA ILE A 209 7.15 -8.90 -11.29
C ILE A 209 6.35 -7.67 -11.74
N PHE A 210 5.78 -6.95 -10.77
CA PHE A 210 5.19 -5.65 -10.98
C PHE A 210 6.21 -4.58 -10.63
N HIS A 211 6.68 -3.84 -11.62
CA HIS A 211 7.56 -2.70 -11.43
C HIS A 211 6.72 -1.43 -11.38
N ILE A 212 6.58 -0.86 -10.19
CA ILE A 212 5.89 0.42 -9.98
C ILE A 212 6.96 1.51 -10.04
N ASP A 213 7.05 2.21 -11.16
CA ASP A 213 8.03 3.27 -11.41
C ASP A 213 7.42 4.63 -11.07
N ILE A 214 7.78 5.16 -9.90
CA ILE A 214 7.20 6.40 -9.38
C ILE A 214 8.12 7.56 -9.73
N ALA A 215 7.62 8.48 -10.54
CA ALA A 215 8.30 9.73 -10.83
C ALA A 215 8.48 10.57 -9.56
N HIS A 216 9.56 11.34 -9.51
CA HIS A 216 9.90 12.19 -8.37
C HIS A 216 8.89 13.31 -8.09
N GLU A 217 7.98 13.61 -9.03
CA GLU A 217 7.04 14.72 -8.92
C GLU A 217 5.75 14.34 -8.19
N VAL A 218 5.54 13.04 -7.93
CA VAL A 218 4.33 12.52 -7.29
C VAL A 218 4.35 12.91 -5.81
N GLU A 219 3.46 13.81 -5.43
CA GLU A 219 3.35 14.37 -4.08
C GLU A 219 2.09 13.86 -3.36
N GLU A 220 1.00 13.64 -4.09
CA GLU A 220 -0.32 13.30 -3.53
C GLU A 220 -0.82 11.92 -3.98
N GLY A 221 -1.58 11.24 -3.11
CA GLY A 221 -2.26 9.97 -3.42
C GLY A 221 -1.39 8.71 -3.33
N LEU A 222 -0.07 8.86 -3.25
CA LEU A 222 0.87 7.72 -3.26
C LEU A 222 0.69 6.77 -2.06
N ASP A 223 0.57 7.28 -0.84
CA ASP A 223 0.41 6.44 0.35
C ASP A 223 -0.91 5.66 0.32
N LEU A 224 -1.99 6.30 -0.16
CA LEU A 224 -3.29 5.66 -0.33
C LEU A 224 -3.20 4.50 -1.32
N PHE A 225 -2.58 4.73 -2.47
CA PHE A 225 -2.35 3.72 -3.49
C PHE A 225 -1.50 2.55 -2.98
N LEU A 226 -0.34 2.84 -2.38
CA LEU A 226 0.55 1.80 -1.88
C LEU A 226 -0.09 0.99 -0.74
N PHE A 227 -0.86 1.63 0.13
CA PHE A 227 -1.61 0.93 1.16
C PHE A 227 -2.65 -0.02 0.55
N GLN A 228 -3.44 0.43 -0.42
CA GLN A 228 -4.41 -0.41 -1.13
C GLN A 228 -3.73 -1.58 -1.86
N LEU A 229 -2.69 -1.29 -2.64
CA LEU A 229 -2.00 -2.29 -3.45
C LEU A 229 -1.27 -3.34 -2.61
N ILE A 230 -0.51 -2.90 -1.61
CA ILE A 230 0.42 -3.76 -0.87
C ILE A 230 -0.20 -4.34 0.40
N VAL A 231 -0.93 -3.53 1.17
CA VAL A 231 -1.51 -3.94 2.46
C VAL A 231 -2.86 -4.62 2.26
N LEU A 232 -3.78 -3.99 1.53
CA LEU A 232 -5.11 -4.56 1.26
C LEU A 232 -5.10 -5.58 0.12
N GLY A 233 -4.08 -5.55 -0.73
CA GLY A 233 -3.93 -6.47 -1.86
C GLY A 233 -4.93 -6.23 -2.99
N CYS A 234 -5.56 -5.05 -3.06
CA CYS A 234 -6.49 -4.72 -4.12
C CYS A 234 -6.51 -3.23 -4.44
N VAL A 235 -6.81 -2.91 -5.70
CA VAL A 235 -7.07 -1.55 -6.17
C VAL A 235 -8.46 -1.54 -6.78
N THR A 236 -9.27 -0.55 -6.40
CA THR A 236 -10.67 -0.44 -6.86
C THR A 236 -10.82 0.77 -7.75
N HIS A 237 -11.46 0.58 -8.90
CA HIS A 237 -11.85 1.62 -9.82
C HIS A 237 -13.26 2.15 -9.48
N ARG A 238 -13.53 3.44 -9.73
CA ARG A 238 -14.83 4.08 -9.48
C ARG A 238 -16.03 3.40 -10.14
N SER A 239 -15.80 2.69 -11.25
CA SER A 239 -16.85 1.92 -11.95
C SER A 239 -17.17 0.56 -11.30
N GLY A 240 -16.53 0.22 -10.18
CA GLY A 240 -16.73 -1.03 -9.46
C GLY A 240 -15.80 -2.17 -9.86
N HIS A 241 -14.89 -1.97 -10.83
CA HIS A 241 -13.86 -2.97 -11.13
C HIS A 241 -12.86 -3.07 -9.97
N VAL A 242 -12.53 -4.30 -9.57
CA VAL A 242 -11.58 -4.57 -8.50
C VAL A 242 -10.44 -5.41 -9.04
N TRP A 243 -9.25 -4.83 -9.05
CA TRP A 243 -8.02 -5.56 -9.32
C TRP A 243 -7.46 -6.14 -8.02
N ARG A 244 -7.05 -7.41 -8.03
CA ARG A 244 -6.49 -8.09 -6.85
C ARG A 244 -5.11 -8.65 -7.14
N LYS A 245 -4.21 -8.46 -6.18
CA LYS A 245 -2.85 -9.01 -6.18
C LYS A 245 -2.89 -10.54 -6.06
N SER A 246 -2.05 -11.23 -6.83
CA SER A 246 -1.77 -12.66 -6.59
C SER A 246 -0.73 -12.82 -5.48
N ALA A 247 -0.86 -13.88 -4.68
CA ALA A 247 0.15 -14.26 -3.69
C ALA A 247 1.48 -14.71 -4.32
N MET A 248 1.50 -14.99 -5.63
CA MET A 248 2.71 -15.35 -6.37
C MET A 248 3.44 -14.15 -6.96
N ASP A 249 2.81 -12.98 -7.00
CA ASP A 249 3.37 -11.77 -7.58
C ASP A 249 4.40 -11.10 -6.66
N TYR A 250 5.37 -10.42 -7.27
CA TYR A 250 6.42 -9.66 -6.60
C TYR A 250 6.36 -8.20 -7.03
N PHE A 251 6.28 -7.28 -6.08
CA PHE A 251 6.16 -5.85 -6.36
C PHE A 251 7.49 -5.16 -6.09
N ILE A 252 8.04 -4.50 -7.09
CA ILE A 252 9.21 -3.64 -6.93
C ILE A 252 8.72 -2.20 -7.07
N VAL A 253 8.77 -1.45 -5.97
CA VAL A 253 8.38 -0.04 -5.95
C VAL A 253 9.63 0.79 -6.10
N GLU A 254 9.89 1.26 -7.31
CA GLU A 254 10.98 2.16 -7.62
C GLU A 254 10.56 3.60 -7.34
N SER A 255 11.33 4.31 -6.53
CA SER A 255 11.13 5.74 -6.35
C SER A 255 12.44 6.43 -6.06
N MET A 256 12.57 7.67 -6.54
CA MET A 256 13.54 8.59 -5.98
C MET A 256 12.87 9.28 -4.79
N PRO A 257 13.38 9.09 -3.55
CA PRO A 257 12.79 9.74 -2.40
C PRO A 257 12.76 11.25 -2.62
N LEU A 258 11.58 11.84 -2.58
CA LEU A 258 11.41 13.26 -2.35
C LEU A 258 11.96 13.55 -0.96
N LEU A 259 13.12 14.18 -0.91
CA LEU A 259 13.78 14.53 0.34
C LEU A 259 13.13 15.77 0.92
N ASP A 260 12.68 15.65 2.18
CA ASP A 260 12.23 16.80 2.94
C ASP A 260 13.36 17.86 2.97
N LYS A 261 13.06 19.05 2.42
CA LYS A 261 14.03 20.16 2.32
C LYS A 261 14.47 20.65 3.70
N ALA A 262 13.76 20.30 4.78
CA ALA A 262 14.12 20.63 6.15
C ALA A 262 15.22 19.72 6.75
N VAL A 263 15.46 18.52 6.20
CA VAL A 263 16.42 17.53 6.72
C VAL A 263 17.78 17.64 6.01
N LYS A 264 18.16 18.85 5.57
CA LYS A 264 19.42 19.10 4.85
C LYS A 264 20.69 18.95 5.70
N THR A 265 20.56 18.70 7.00
CA THR A 265 21.71 18.65 7.92
C THR A 265 22.26 17.25 8.22
N ASP A 266 21.54 16.17 7.91
CA ASP A 266 22.05 14.80 8.08
C ASP A 266 21.76 13.95 6.83
N MET A 267 22.81 13.63 6.06
CA MET A 267 22.74 12.76 4.88
C MET A 267 22.25 11.34 5.20
N ASN A 268 22.21 10.97 6.49
CA ASN A 268 21.78 9.67 6.99
C ASN A 268 20.26 9.54 7.26
N GLN A 269 19.46 10.61 7.10
CA GLN A 269 18.00 10.56 7.31
C GLN A 269 17.23 11.07 6.08
N LEU A 270 17.35 10.34 4.98
CA LEU A 270 16.53 10.55 3.78
C LEU A 270 15.08 10.15 4.10
N LYS A 271 14.28 11.08 4.65
CA LYS A 271 12.86 10.82 4.90
C LYS A 271 12.09 10.98 3.59
N CYS A 272 11.53 9.88 3.08
CA CYS A 272 10.59 9.93 1.96
C CYS A 272 9.29 10.58 2.45
N LEU A 273 8.69 11.47 1.63
CA LEU A 273 7.38 12.05 1.92
C LEU A 273 6.29 10.98 2.10
N SER A 274 6.40 9.87 1.36
CA SER A 274 5.51 8.71 1.54
C SER A 274 5.89 7.92 2.79
N GLN A 275 4.92 7.78 3.71
CA GLN A 275 5.09 6.97 4.91
C GLN A 275 5.18 5.48 4.58
N CYS A 276 4.38 5.00 3.61
CA CYS A 276 4.39 3.59 3.18
C CYS A 276 5.78 3.17 2.71
N MET A 277 6.45 4.04 1.96
CA MET A 277 7.81 3.78 1.46
C MET A 277 8.84 3.64 2.57
N ASN A 278 8.64 4.25 3.74
CA ASN A 278 9.58 4.16 4.88
C ASN A 278 9.37 2.89 5.72
N ILE A 279 8.13 2.38 5.79
CA ILE A 279 7.76 1.22 6.62
C ILE A 279 7.81 -0.12 5.88
N PHE A 280 7.80 -0.14 4.55
CA PHE A 280 7.95 -1.37 3.76
C PHE A 280 9.40 -1.86 3.70
N PRO A 281 9.62 -3.16 3.43
CA PRO A 281 10.96 -3.69 3.16
C PRO A 281 11.64 -2.94 2.01
N ASP A 282 12.81 -2.37 2.26
CA ASP A 282 13.47 -1.46 1.33
C ASP A 282 14.95 -1.80 1.08
N ILE A 283 15.45 -1.36 -0.07
CA ILE A 283 16.86 -1.39 -0.48
C ILE A 283 17.24 0.01 -0.96
N MET A 284 18.44 0.44 -0.57
CA MET A 284 19.06 1.68 -1.04
C MET A 284 20.14 1.39 -2.08
N CYS A 285 19.93 1.83 -3.32
CA CYS A 285 20.97 1.89 -4.33
C CYS A 285 21.95 3.03 -4.03
N ARG A 286 23.24 2.69 -3.92
CA ARG A 286 24.33 3.61 -3.59
C ARG A 286 25.28 3.80 -4.78
N SER A 287 26.03 4.89 -4.77
CA SER A 287 27.06 5.15 -5.77
C SER A 287 28.25 4.18 -5.64
N PRO A 288 29.01 3.95 -6.73
CA PRO A 288 30.20 3.10 -6.67
C PRO A 288 31.20 3.51 -5.60
N VAL A 289 31.34 4.82 -5.35
CA VAL A 289 32.24 5.38 -4.32
C VAL A 289 31.75 5.01 -2.91
N GLU A 290 30.46 5.17 -2.63
CA GLU A 290 29.88 4.76 -1.34
C GLU A 290 29.97 3.25 -1.13
N CYS A 291 29.68 2.46 -2.17
CA CYS A 291 29.84 1.00 -2.12
C CYS A 291 31.28 0.61 -1.81
N LEU A 292 32.27 1.24 -2.47
CA LEU A 292 33.68 0.97 -2.20
C LEU A 292 34.04 1.30 -0.74
N ARG A 293 33.59 2.44 -0.21
CA ARG A 293 33.82 2.83 1.20
C ARG A 293 33.25 1.79 2.16
N ILE A 294 31.98 1.41 1.99
CA ILE A 294 31.30 0.40 2.79
C ILE A 294 32.05 -0.95 2.74
N LEU A 295 32.42 -1.40 1.54
CA LEU A 295 33.15 -2.66 1.36
C LEU A 295 34.58 -2.62 1.94
N SER A 296 35.18 -1.43 2.00
CA SER A 296 36.52 -1.22 2.57
C SER A 296 36.53 -0.93 4.08
N ASN A 297 35.38 -1.00 4.76
CA ASN A 297 35.20 -0.61 6.17
C ASN A 297 35.69 0.81 6.50
N GLN A 298 35.70 1.72 5.52
CA GLN A 298 35.95 3.14 5.77
C GLN A 298 34.61 3.78 6.13
N GLU A 299 34.48 4.26 7.38
CA GLU A 299 33.27 4.91 7.87
C GLU A 299 32.79 6.00 6.90
N LEU A 300 31.49 5.99 6.59
CA LEU A 300 30.87 7.07 5.84
C LEU A 300 31.00 8.36 6.67
N PRO A 301 31.34 9.52 6.06
CA PRO A 301 31.15 10.80 6.75
C PRO A 301 29.65 10.92 7.09
N GLY A 302 29.36 11.27 8.34
CA GLY A 302 28.02 11.37 8.93
C GLY A 302 27.04 12.22 8.12
#